data_AF-A0A183NEE2-F1
#
_entry.id   AF-A0A183NEE2-F1
#
_cell.length_a   1.000
_cell.length_b   1.000
_cell.length_c   1.000
_cell.angle_alpha   90.00
_cell.angle_beta   90.00
_cell.angle_gamma   90.00
#
_symmetry.space_group_name_H-M   'P 1'
#
loop_
_entity.id
_entity.type
_entity.pdbx_description
1 polymer ?
#
loop_
_entity_poly.entity_id
_entity_poly.type
_entity_poly.pdbx_seq_one_letter_code
_entity_poly.pdbx_strand_id
1 'polypeptide(L)'
;MKLKLKRHWTTGQTALQRFNASILRDTDKLNQFKTTLNNSFQTLQNLSKEEGTTMDDNWKGVREALTSTCQEVLRRKRHHRKEWISMETLNKIQERKNKKTAINNSRTRTGKVKAQAEYNETNKQVNRSINADKQKYVEKLATAADNAP
;
A
#
# COMPACT_ATOMS: atom_id res chain seq x y z
N MET A 1 28.96 -16.76 20.19
CA MET A 1 28.36 -17.48 19.04
C MET A 1 27.81 -16.48 18.03
N LYS A 2 28.12 -16.62 16.75
CA LYS A 2 27.67 -15.70 15.68
C LYS A 2 26.54 -16.37 14.89
N LEU A 3 25.29 -16.06 15.24
CA LEU A 3 24.13 -16.67 14.58
C LEU A 3 23.97 -16.09 13.17
N LYS A 4 23.96 -16.96 12.16
CA LYS A 4 23.71 -16.60 10.74
C LYS A 4 22.24 -16.86 10.43
N LEU A 5 21.45 -15.79 10.27
CA LEU A 5 20.05 -15.88 9.88
C LEU A 5 19.90 -16.10 8.37
N LYS A 6 19.24 -17.18 7.97
CA LYS A 6 18.93 -17.49 6.57
C LYS A 6 17.56 -16.92 6.19
N ARG A 7 17.53 -15.75 5.54
CA ARG A 7 16.81 -15.52 4.26
C ARG A 7 15.68 -16.44 3.76
N HIS A 8 14.59 -16.76 4.46
CA HIS A 8 13.43 -17.42 3.80
C HIS A 8 12.48 -16.36 3.24
N TRP A 9 12.41 -16.27 1.91
CA TRP A 9 11.37 -15.49 1.23
C TRP A 9 10.11 -16.33 1.17
N THR A 10 9.15 -16.03 2.05
CA THR A 10 7.79 -16.54 1.90
C THR A 10 7.12 -15.73 0.80
N THR A 11 6.79 -16.35 -0.34
CA THR A 11 5.96 -15.76 -1.40
C THR A 11 4.53 -15.64 -0.91
N GLY A 12 4.33 -14.78 0.09
CA GLY A 12 3.02 -14.40 0.60
C GLY A 12 2.65 -13.07 -0.03
N GLN A 13 1.50 -13.03 -0.69
CA GLN A 13 0.83 -11.82 -1.13
C GLN A 13 0.30 -11.04 0.10
N THR A 14 1.14 -10.81 1.11
CA THR A 14 0.80 -9.97 2.25
C THR A 14 0.82 -8.54 1.76
N ALA A 15 -0.34 -7.88 1.76
CA ALA A 15 -0.41 -6.46 1.47
C ALA A 15 0.52 -5.72 2.45
N LEU A 16 1.67 -5.26 1.95
CA LEU A 16 2.65 -4.50 2.73
C LEU A 16 1.93 -3.29 3.32
N GLN A 17 1.68 -3.37 4.63
CA GLN A 17 0.99 -2.33 5.35
C GLN A 17 1.93 -1.14 5.52
N ARG A 18 1.70 -0.09 4.73
CA ARG A 18 2.51 1.12 4.79
C ARG A 18 2.01 2.01 5.92
N PHE A 19 2.93 2.45 6.77
CA PHE A 19 2.69 3.46 7.80
C PHE A 19 3.05 4.86 7.28
N ASN A 20 2.50 5.90 7.90
CA ASN A 20 2.79 7.27 7.48
C ASN A 20 4.10 7.78 8.11
N ALA A 21 5.23 7.42 7.51
CA ALA A 21 6.56 7.82 8.00
C ALA A 21 6.78 9.34 8.05
N SER A 22 5.98 10.15 7.34
CA SER A 22 6.11 11.61 7.42
C SER A 22 5.75 12.16 8.80
N ILE A 23 4.99 11.41 9.62
CA ILE A 23 4.66 11.80 11.00
C ILE A 23 5.93 11.92 11.86
N LEU A 24 6.99 11.17 11.54
CA LEU A 24 8.27 11.25 12.26
C LEU A 24 9.08 12.52 11.96
N ARG A 25 8.60 13.40 11.07
CA ARG A 25 9.21 14.72 10.87
C ARG A 25 8.89 15.68 12.02
N ASP A 26 7.78 15.43 12.71
CA ASP A 26 7.43 16.13 13.94
C ASP A 26 8.27 15.57 15.08
N THR A 27 9.06 16.43 15.71
CA THR A 27 9.99 16.05 16.78
C THR A 27 9.27 15.45 17.99
N ASP A 28 8.09 15.96 18.34
CA ASP A 28 7.30 15.46 19.47
C ASP A 28 6.76 14.07 19.16
N LYS A 29 6.30 13.85 17.92
CA LYS A 29 5.86 12.53 17.47
C LYS A 29 6.99 11.52 17.37
N LEU A 30 8.18 11.94 16.95
CA LEU A 30 9.37 11.10 16.94
C LEU A 30 9.77 10.68 18.36
N ASN A 31 9.74 11.61 19.31
CA ASN A 31 10.03 11.31 20.72
C ASN A 31 8.98 10.39 21.32
N GLN A 32 7.70 10.63 21.03
CA GLN A 32 6.60 9.74 21.40
C GLN A 32 6.84 8.31 20.88
N PHE A 33 7.20 8.17 19.59
CA PHE A 33 7.52 6.87 18.99
C PHE A 33 8.66 6.15 19.73
N LYS A 34 9.75 6.86 20.02
CA LYS A 34 10.91 6.30 20.75
C LYS A 34 10.51 5.82 22.16
N THR A 35 9.74 6.62 22.89
CA THR A 35 9.31 6.29 24.25
C THR A 35 8.36 5.09 24.26
N THR A 36 7.32 5.11 23.42
CA THR A 36 6.37 3.98 23.32
C THR A 36 7.09 2.69 22.92
N LEU A 37 8.01 2.79 21.95
CA LEU A 37 8.79 1.63 21.52
C LEU A 37 9.67 1.08 22.65
N ASN A 38 10.39 1.96 23.36
CA ASN A 38 11.25 1.56 24.47
C ASN A 38 10.45 0.86 25.59
N ASN A 39 9.29 1.43 25.94
CA ASN A 39 8.41 0.83 26.93
C ASN A 39 7.94 -0.57 26.51
N SER A 40 7.56 -0.74 25.24
CA SER A 40 7.12 -2.04 24.71
C SER A 40 8.23 -3.11 24.71
N PHE A 41 9.48 -2.69 24.48
CA PHE A 41 10.63 -3.60 24.58
C PHE A 41 10.96 -3.94 26.04
N GLN A 42 10.80 -2.99 26.97
CA GLN A 42 10.99 -3.26 28.38
C GLN A 42 9.97 -4.29 28.89
N THR A 43 8.70 -4.15 28.50
CA THR A 43 7.66 -5.13 28.84
C THR A 43 7.96 -6.50 28.24
N LEU A 44 8.41 -6.55 26.99
CA LEU A 44 8.79 -7.81 26.33
C LEU A 44 9.99 -8.48 27.02
N GLN A 45 10.98 -7.70 27.44
CA GLN A 45 12.15 -8.21 28.15
C GLN A 45 11.77 -8.79 29.52
N ASN A 46 10.85 -8.14 30.24
CA ASN A 46 10.37 -8.65 31.52
C ASN A 46 9.60 -9.97 31.33
N LEU A 47 8.71 -10.03 30.34
CA LEU A 47 7.96 -11.24 30.00
C LEU A 47 8.90 -12.42 29.65
N SER A 48 9.94 -12.19 28.85
CA SER A 48 10.93 -13.21 28.48
C SER A 48 11.82 -13.69 29.65
N LYS A 49 11.89 -12.94 30.76
CA LYS A 49 12.64 -13.36 31.96
C LYS A 49 11.77 -14.21 32.90
N GLU A 50 10.46 -14.00 32.88
CA GLU A 50 9.49 -14.68 33.75
C GLU A 50 8.98 -15.99 33.10
N GLU A 51 8.59 -15.93 31.83
CA GLU A 51 8.26 -17.09 31.02
C GLU A 51 9.53 -17.57 30.31
N GLY A 52 9.86 -18.86 30.42
CA GLY A 52 10.90 -19.50 29.61
C GLY A 52 10.51 -19.57 28.12
N THR A 53 10.26 -18.42 27.51
CA THR A 53 9.73 -18.25 26.14
C THR A 53 10.72 -18.77 25.12
N THR A 54 10.22 -19.41 24.07
CA THR A 54 11.08 -19.89 22.99
C THR A 54 11.63 -18.72 22.18
N MET A 55 12.73 -18.94 21.45
CA MET A 55 13.30 -17.91 20.58
C MET A 55 12.31 -17.42 19.49
N ASP A 56 11.38 -18.29 19.05
CA ASP A 56 10.37 -17.92 18.06
C ASP A 56 9.29 -17.02 18.68
N ASP A 57 8.87 -17.31 19.91
CA ASP A 57 7.93 -16.47 20.67
C ASP A 57 8.51 -15.08 20.91
N ASN A 58 9.80 -15.01 21.26
CA ASN A 58 10.52 -13.74 21.38
C ASN A 58 10.54 -12.97 20.07
N TRP A 59 10.80 -13.64 18.95
CA TRP A 59 10.80 -13.00 17.64
C TRP A 59 9.39 -12.54 17.20
N LYS A 60 8.35 -13.28 17.60
CA LYS A 60 6.95 -12.87 17.43
C LYS A 60 6.66 -11.61 18.26
N GLY A 61 7.03 -11.59 19.54
CA GLY A 61 6.83 -10.44 20.42
C GLY A 61 7.53 -9.16 19.92
N VAL A 62 8.76 -9.28 19.40
CA VAL A 62 9.47 -8.14 18.78
C VAL A 62 8.70 -7.59 17.57
N ARG A 63 8.20 -8.47 16.70
CA ARG A 63 7.40 -8.05 15.54
C ARG A 63 6.10 -7.38 15.95
N GLU A 64 5.43 -7.88 16.98
CA GLU A 64 4.18 -7.32 17.51
C GLU A 64 4.42 -5.95 18.17
N ALA A 65 5.42 -5.81 19.03
CA ALA A 65 5.79 -4.55 19.67
C ALA A 65 6.09 -3.44 18.63
N LEU A 66 6.88 -3.75 17.60
CA LEU A 66 7.17 -2.84 16.50
C LEU A 66 5.91 -2.48 15.72
N THR A 67 5.07 -3.47 15.40
CA THR A 67 3.85 -3.27 14.62
C THR A 67 2.83 -2.41 15.38
N SER A 68 2.61 -2.68 16.66
CA SER A 68 1.69 -1.94 17.53
C SER A 68 2.13 -0.49 17.70
N THR A 69 3.42 -0.26 18.00
CA THR A 69 3.98 1.10 18.11
C THR A 69 3.81 1.88 16.80
N CYS A 70 4.07 1.24 15.66
CA CYS A 70 3.87 1.87 14.35
C CYS A 70 2.38 2.18 14.09
N GLN A 71 1.47 1.31 14.49
CA GLN A 71 0.02 1.55 14.35
C GLN A 71 -0.45 2.72 15.22
N GLU A 72 0.02 2.79 16.47
CA GLU A 72 -0.35 3.82 17.44
C GLU A 72 0.13 5.22 17.01
N VAL A 73 1.42 5.35 16.68
CA VAL A 73 2.04 6.65 16.44
C VAL A 73 1.98 7.06 14.97
N LEU A 74 2.36 6.16 14.06
CA LEU A 74 2.49 6.50 12.63
C LEU A 74 1.16 6.41 11.88
N ARG A 75 0.19 5.67 12.43
CA ARG A 75 -1.08 5.32 11.78
C ARG A 75 -0.86 4.62 10.43
N ARG A 76 -1.84 3.82 10.02
CA ARG A 76 -1.79 3.23 8.67
C ARG A 76 -1.90 4.35 7.65
N LYS A 77 -1.00 4.35 6.66
CA LYS A 77 -1.13 5.24 5.51
C LYS A 77 -2.43 4.85 4.84
N ARG A 78 -3.42 5.74 4.90
CA ARG A 78 -4.65 5.54 4.15
C ARG A 78 -4.24 5.46 2.69
N HIS A 79 -4.55 4.32 2.06
CA HIS A 79 -4.62 4.27 0.62
C HIS A 79 -5.80 5.16 0.27
N HIS A 80 -5.54 6.46 0.13
CA HIS A 80 -6.44 7.32 -0.60
C HIS A 80 -6.50 6.69 -1.98
N ARG A 81 -7.47 5.80 -2.19
CA ARG A 81 -8.03 5.62 -3.51
C ARG A 81 -8.28 7.04 -3.96
N LYS A 82 -7.71 7.41 -5.10
CA LYS A 82 -8.02 8.69 -5.73
C LYS A 82 -9.54 8.72 -5.84
N GLU A 83 -10.22 9.41 -4.93
CA GLU A 83 -11.67 9.34 -4.77
C GLU A 83 -12.37 9.79 -6.06
N TRP A 84 -11.65 10.62 -6.83
CA TRP A 84 -12.05 11.05 -8.15
C TRP A 84 -12.13 9.93 -9.20
N ILE A 85 -11.39 8.82 -9.05
CA ILE A 85 -11.43 7.72 -10.03
C ILE A 85 -12.69 6.87 -9.81
N SER A 86 -13.58 6.93 -10.79
CA SER A 86 -14.84 6.20 -10.82
C SER A 86 -14.61 4.69 -10.90
N MET A 87 -15.63 3.92 -10.50
CA MET A 87 -15.60 2.46 -10.62
C MET A 87 -15.58 2.03 -12.10
N GLU A 88 -16.24 2.78 -12.97
CA GLU A 88 -16.22 2.55 -14.42
C GLU A 88 -14.80 2.68 -15.00
N THR A 89 -14.05 3.72 -14.62
CA THR A 89 -12.65 3.88 -15.03
C THR A 89 -11.77 2.74 -14.51
N LEU A 90 -12.00 2.24 -13.28
CA LEU A 90 -11.26 1.08 -12.77
C LEU A 90 -11.51 -0.18 -13.61
N ASN A 91 -12.77 -0.43 -14.03
CA ASN A 91 -13.10 -1.57 -14.89
C ASN A 91 -12.36 -1.46 -16.24
N LYS A 92 -12.36 -0.28 -16.86
CA LYS A 92 -11.62 -0.02 -18.11
C LYS A 92 -10.11 -0.23 -17.95
N ILE A 93 -9.52 0.15 -16.81
CA ILE A 93 -8.11 -0.11 -16.51
C ILE A 93 -7.84 -1.62 -16.46
N GLN A 94 -8.76 -2.39 -15.88
CA GLN A 94 -8.64 -3.84 -15.81
C GLN A 94 -8.77 -4.49 -17.20
N GLU A 95 -9.71 -4.04 -18.03
CA GLU A 95 -9.84 -4.48 -19.42
C GLU A 95 -8.56 -4.20 -20.22
N ARG A 96 -7.99 -3.00 -20.09
CA ARG A 96 -6.71 -2.65 -20.72
C ARG A 96 -5.58 -3.60 -20.30
N LYS A 97 -5.52 -4.00 -19.01
CA LYS A 97 -4.54 -4.99 -18.54
C LYS A 97 -4.75 -6.34 -19.23
N ASN A 98 -5.99 -6.80 -19.35
CA ASN A 98 -6.30 -8.06 -20.04
C ASN A 98 -5.87 -8.00 -21.51
N LYS A 99 -6.09 -6.88 -22.21
CA LYS A 99 -5.62 -6.66 -23.59
C LYS A 99 -4.09 -6.65 -23.68
N LYS A 100 -3.39 -6.12 -22.68
CA LYS A 100 -1.92 -6.19 -22.62
C LYS A 100 -1.43 -7.63 -22.49
N THR A 101 -2.12 -8.45 -21.69
CA THR A 101 -1.83 -9.88 -21.58
C THR A 101 -2.03 -10.61 -22.91
N ALA A 102 -3.09 -10.29 -23.66
CA ALA A 102 -3.32 -10.85 -24.99
C ALA A 102 -2.18 -10.53 -25.98
N ILE A 103 -1.60 -9.32 -25.93
CA ILE A 103 -0.41 -8.97 -26.73
C ILE A 103 0.78 -9.85 -26.34
N ASN A 104 1.05 -9.99 -25.04
CA ASN A 104 2.20 -10.75 -24.55
C ASN A 104 2.10 -12.24 -24.91
N ASN A 105 0.89 -12.78 -24.94
CA ASN A 105 0.62 -14.19 -25.27
C ASN A 105 0.49 -14.45 -26.77
N SER A 106 0.51 -13.42 -27.62
CA SER A 106 0.35 -13.59 -29.06
C SER A 106 1.55 -14.31 -29.68
N ARG A 107 1.28 -15.42 -30.38
CA ARG A 107 2.31 -16.27 -31.00
C ARG A 107 2.66 -15.86 -32.43
N THR A 108 1.70 -15.30 -33.17
CA THR A 108 1.88 -14.91 -34.57
C THR A 108 1.99 -13.40 -34.71
N ARG A 109 2.76 -12.93 -35.70
CA ARG A 109 2.94 -11.50 -35.98
C ARG A 109 1.62 -10.79 -36.26
N THR A 110 0.73 -11.42 -37.03
CA THR A 110 -0.61 -10.90 -37.31
C THR A 110 -1.49 -10.82 -36.05
N GLY A 111 -1.46 -11.86 -35.20
CA GLY A 111 -2.17 -11.85 -33.92
C GLY A 111 -1.68 -10.73 -33.00
N LYS A 112 -0.37 -10.48 -32.98
CA LYS A 112 0.24 -9.39 -32.21
C LYS A 112 -0.22 -8.01 -32.69
N VAL A 113 -0.27 -7.79 -34.01
CA VAL A 113 -0.74 -6.51 -34.58
C VAL A 113 -2.20 -6.25 -34.22
N LYS A 114 -3.07 -7.26 -34.32
CA LYS A 114 -4.49 -7.13 -33.92
C LYS A 114 -4.65 -6.82 -32.43
N ALA A 115 -3.99 -7.59 -31.56
CA ALA A 115 -4.03 -7.36 -30.12
C ALA A 115 -3.46 -5.98 -29.73
N GLN A 116 -2.44 -5.50 -30.46
CA GLN A 116 -1.87 -4.17 -30.26
C GLN A 116 -2.85 -3.06 -30.64
N ALA A 117 -3.60 -3.21 -31.73
CA ALA A 117 -4.64 -2.27 -32.12
C ALA A 117 -5.74 -2.16 -31.05
N GLU A 118 -6.22 -3.30 -30.54
CA GLU A 118 -7.24 -3.34 -29.47
C GLU A 118 -6.74 -2.70 -28.17
N TYR A 119 -5.49 -2.96 -27.79
CA TYR A 119 -4.88 -2.32 -26.62
C TYR A 119 -4.76 -0.80 -26.80
N ASN A 120 -4.38 -0.34 -27.99
CA ASN A 120 -4.24 1.09 -28.25
C ASN A 120 -5.58 1.81 -28.11
N GLU A 121 -6.66 1.22 -28.61
CA GLU A 121 -8.01 1.81 -28.49
C GLU A 121 -8.49 1.81 -27.04
N THR A 122 -8.39 0.68 -26.33
CA THR A 122 -8.76 0.61 -24.91
C THR A 122 -7.90 1.54 -24.04
N ASN A 123 -6.63 1.73 -24.36
CA ASN A 123 -5.75 2.68 -23.65
C ASN A 123 -6.18 4.14 -23.88
N LYS A 124 -6.61 4.52 -25.08
CA LYS A 124 -7.18 5.85 -25.35
C LYS A 124 -8.44 6.07 -24.51
N GLN A 125 -9.33 5.08 -24.46
CA GLN A 125 -10.57 5.16 -23.68
C GLN A 125 -10.31 5.32 -22.18
N VAL A 126 -9.36 4.56 -21.62
CA VAL A 126 -8.90 4.72 -20.23
C VAL A 126 -8.38 6.13 -19.97
N ASN A 127 -7.56 6.69 -20.86
CA ASN A 127 -7.04 8.04 -20.68
C ASN A 127 -8.15 9.10 -20.72
N ARG A 128 -9.13 8.95 -21.62
CA ARG A 128 -10.30 9.83 -21.69
C ARG A 128 -11.13 9.75 -20.41
N SER A 129 -11.41 8.55 -19.89
CA SER A 129 -12.23 8.38 -18.68
C SER A 129 -11.51 8.93 -17.44
N ILE A 130 -10.20 8.73 -17.33
CA ILE A 130 -9.38 9.33 -16.27
C ILE A 130 -9.46 10.86 -16.31
N ASN A 131 -9.38 11.48 -17.49
CA ASN A 131 -9.47 12.94 -17.60
C ASN A 131 -10.88 13.45 -17.23
N ALA A 132 -11.93 12.77 -17.68
CA ALA A 132 -13.31 13.12 -17.35
C ALA A 132 -13.59 13.01 -15.83
N ASP A 133 -13.16 11.92 -15.21
CA ASP A 133 -13.24 11.71 -13.76
C ASP A 133 -12.54 12.82 -12.98
N LYS A 134 -11.34 13.22 -13.44
CA LYS A 134 -10.57 14.30 -12.82
C LYS A 134 -11.29 15.65 -12.95
N GLN A 135 -11.81 15.97 -14.13
CA GLN A 135 -12.54 17.21 -14.37
C GLN A 135 -13.79 17.30 -13.49
N LYS A 136 -14.61 16.24 -13.46
CA LYS A 136 -15.81 16.15 -12.63
C LYS A 136 -15.52 16.35 -11.15
N TYR A 137 -14.39 15.82 -10.67
CA TYR A 137 -13.97 16.01 -9.28
C TYR A 137 -13.55 17.45 -8.98
N VAL A 138 -12.81 18.11 -9.88
CA VAL A 138 -12.43 19.52 -9.74
C VAL A 138 -13.68 20.41 -9.73
N GLU A 139 -14.63 20.18 -10.63
CA GLU A 139 -15.91 20.90 -10.67
C GLU A 139 -16.69 20.73 -9.37
N LYS A 140 -16.77 19.51 -8.82
CA LYS A 140 -17.44 19.25 -7.54
C LYS A 140 -16.77 19.98 -6.36
N LEU A 141 -15.44 20.11 -6.38
CA LEU A 141 -14.73 20.86 -5.33
C LEU A 141 -14.97 22.36 -5.44
N ALA A 142 -14.99 22.90 -6.66
CA ALA A 142 -15.29 24.31 -6.90
C ALA A 142 -16.71 24.66 -6.43
N THR A 143 -17.71 23.87 -6.81
CA THR A 143 -19.09 24.10 -6.36
C THR A 143 -19.26 23.96 -4.85
N ALA A 144 -18.50 23.07 -4.19
CA ALA A 144 -18.52 22.96 -2.73
C ALA A 144 -17.89 24.18 -2.03
N ALA A 145 -16.87 24.80 -2.65
CA ALA A 145 -16.23 26.01 -2.12
C ALA A 145 -17.12 27.25 -2.27
N ASP A 146 -17.79 27.40 -3.42
CA ASP A 146 -18.70 28.53 -3.67
C ASP A 146 -19.96 28.51 -2.79
N ASN A 147 -20.38 27.32 -2.35
CA ASN A 147 -21.53 27.13 -1.46
C ASN A 147 -21.14 26.96 0.01
N ALA A 148 -19.87 27.18 0.38
CA ALA A 148 -19.43 27.15 1.77
C ALA A 148 -19.81 28.47 2.47
N PRO A 149 -20.46 28.43 3.65
CA PRO A 149 -20.88 29.62 4.40
C PRO A 149 -19.72 30.42 5.00
#